data_AF-A0A9D6I502-F1
#
_entry.id   AF-A0A9D6I502-F1
#
_cell.length_a   1.000
_cell.length_b   1.000
_cell.length_c   1.000
_cell.angle_alpha   90.00
_cell.angle_beta   90.00
_cell.angle_gamma   90.00
#
_symmetry.space_group_name_H-M   'P 1'
#
loop_
_entity.id
_entity.type
_entity.pdbx_description
1 polymer ?
#
loop_
_entity_poly.entity_id
_entity_poly.type
_entity_poly.pdbx_seq_one_letter_code
_entity_poly.pdbx_strand_id
1 'polypeptide(L)'
;PRVVVVAGGSLAKLGMKYRAHLAKGMPILEDVLAGLAVLIERADGREPVVRLDTLGLHAVSSGSSQQALVEALVMGPLGKAGYRLTEVDRYATEMHNPEITEPAGSGDVPQGNYRLIAALGALKGEIPRDGVADFIAAHGMPGYAPTQGHIASAVCYLAHALRAMRSGKMKRALFMAKGSLFLGRMTALSDGVSFLLEA
;
A
#
# COMPACT_ATOMS: atom_id res chain seq x y z
N PRO A 1 14.02 -21.93 4.36
CA PRO A 1 12.61 -22.33 4.12
C PRO A 1 12.19 -21.81 2.75
N ARG A 2 11.32 -22.55 2.03
CA ARG A 2 10.66 -22.08 0.81
C ARG A 2 9.19 -21.91 1.15
N VAL A 3 8.67 -20.70 0.99
CA VAL A 3 7.27 -20.38 1.30
C VAL A 3 6.63 -19.83 0.04
N VAL A 4 5.51 -20.42 -0.38
CA VAL A 4 4.69 -19.86 -1.45
C VAL A 4 3.52 -19.13 -0.81
N VAL A 5 3.39 -17.85 -1.11
CA VAL A 5 2.23 -17.03 -0.76
C VAL A 5 1.33 -16.98 -1.99
N VAL A 6 0.11 -17.48 -1.86
CA VAL A 6 -0.90 -17.46 -2.93
C VAL A 6 -2.11 -16.69 -2.44
N ALA A 7 -2.65 -15.82 -3.30
CA ALA A 7 -3.88 -15.09 -3.03
C ALA A 7 -4.71 -14.97 -4.32
N GLY A 8 -6.02 -14.85 -4.15
CA GLY A 8 -6.98 -14.72 -5.25
C GLY A 8 -8.08 -13.73 -4.90
N GLY A 9 -8.61 -13.07 -5.93
CA GLY A 9 -9.84 -12.30 -5.85
C GLY A 9 -11.02 -13.23 -5.52
N SER A 10 -12.12 -12.63 -5.07
CA SER A 10 -13.35 -13.37 -4.76
C SER A 10 -14.47 -12.87 -5.64
N LEU A 11 -15.19 -13.82 -6.26
CA LEU A 11 -16.37 -13.52 -7.06
C LEU A 11 -17.41 -12.73 -6.27
N ALA A 12 -17.56 -12.99 -4.96
CA ALA A 12 -18.49 -12.26 -4.09
C ALA A 12 -18.12 -10.78 -3.89
N LYS A 13 -16.86 -10.40 -4.15
CA LYS A 13 -16.37 -9.02 -4.09
C LYS A 13 -16.39 -8.34 -5.46
N LEU A 14 -16.63 -9.10 -6.53
CA LEU A 14 -16.77 -8.55 -7.86
C LEU A 14 -18.01 -7.66 -7.91
N GLY A 15 -17.85 -6.46 -8.45
CA GLY A 15 -18.96 -5.54 -8.66
C GLY A 15 -19.45 -4.73 -7.46
N MET A 16 -18.71 -4.74 -6.34
CA MET A 16 -19.04 -3.90 -5.17
C MET A 16 -19.16 -2.40 -5.52
N LYS A 17 -18.47 -1.93 -6.55
CA LYS A 17 -18.49 -0.53 -6.99
C LYS A 17 -19.31 -0.29 -8.27
N TYR A 18 -19.90 -1.31 -8.90
CA TYR A 18 -20.66 -1.18 -10.14
C TYR A 18 -21.83 -0.21 -10.03
N ARG A 19 -22.52 -0.23 -8.89
CA ARG A 19 -23.67 0.66 -8.66
C ARG A 19 -23.30 2.13 -8.89
N ALA A 20 -22.10 2.54 -8.48
CA ALA A 20 -21.64 3.92 -8.66
C ALA A 20 -21.33 4.24 -10.12
N HIS A 21 -20.69 3.31 -10.85
CA HIS A 21 -20.45 3.47 -12.29
C HIS A 21 -21.76 3.57 -13.07
N LEU A 22 -22.70 2.65 -12.83
CA LEU A 22 -24.00 2.65 -13.50
C LEU A 22 -24.80 3.92 -13.21
N ALA A 23 -24.84 4.37 -11.96
CA ALA A 23 -25.53 5.60 -11.57
C ALA A 23 -24.93 6.87 -12.22
N LYS A 24 -23.67 6.82 -12.64
CA LYS A 24 -22.95 7.93 -13.29
C LYS A 24 -22.79 7.74 -14.80
N GLY A 25 -23.40 6.72 -15.40
CA GLY A 25 -23.27 6.42 -16.83
C GLY A 25 -21.84 6.06 -17.26
N MET A 26 -21.02 5.57 -16.34
CA MET A 26 -19.64 5.16 -16.61
C MET A 26 -19.57 3.68 -17.02
N PRO A 27 -18.59 3.29 -17.85
CA PRO A 27 -18.30 1.88 -18.08
C PRO A 27 -17.94 1.18 -16.77
N ILE A 28 -18.21 -0.13 -16.71
CA ILE A 28 -17.78 -0.94 -15.58
C ILE A 28 -16.26 -1.15 -15.67
N LEU A 29 -15.51 -0.53 -14.75
CA LEU A 29 -14.05 -0.61 -14.72
C LEU A 29 -13.49 -1.73 -13.81
N GLU A 30 -14.36 -2.45 -13.10
CA GLU A 30 -13.96 -3.42 -12.08
C GLU A 30 -14.53 -4.83 -12.36
N ASP A 31 -14.43 -5.30 -13.59
CA ASP A 31 -14.85 -6.65 -14.03
C ASP A 31 -13.69 -7.66 -14.07
N VAL A 32 -12.73 -7.49 -13.17
CA VAL A 32 -11.50 -8.27 -13.13
C VAL A 32 -11.39 -9.05 -11.82
N LEU A 33 -11.02 -10.33 -11.93
CA LEU A 33 -10.55 -11.14 -10.81
C LEU A 33 -9.03 -11.29 -10.89
N ALA A 34 -8.35 -10.93 -9.82
CA ALA A 34 -6.89 -11.03 -9.74
C ALA A 34 -6.44 -12.34 -9.08
N GLY A 35 -5.24 -12.78 -9.41
CA GLY A 35 -4.54 -13.88 -8.74
C GLY A 35 -3.08 -13.51 -8.55
N LEU A 36 -2.48 -14.00 -7.48
CA LEU A 36 -1.09 -13.75 -7.12
C LEU A 36 -0.46 -15.04 -6.59
N ALA A 37 0.78 -15.28 -7.00
CA ALA A 37 1.68 -16.22 -6.33
C ALA A 37 3.06 -15.58 -6.18
N VAL A 38 3.65 -15.69 -4.99
CA VAL A 38 4.99 -15.21 -4.67
C VAL A 38 5.75 -16.35 -3.99
N LEU A 39 6.91 -16.71 -4.52
CA LEU A 39 7.84 -17.63 -3.88
C LEU A 39 8.86 -16.82 -3.06
N ILE A 40 8.92 -17.09 -1.76
CA ILE A 40 9.88 -16.51 -0.83
C ILE A 40 10.88 -17.59 -0.45
N GLU A 41 12.16 -17.30 -0.69
CA GLU A 41 13.27 -18.18 -0.37
C GLU A 41 14.27 -17.48 0.56
N ARG A 42 15.30 -18.22 0.98
CA ARG A 42 16.43 -17.64 1.70
C ARG A 42 17.20 -16.71 0.75
N ALA A 43 17.58 -15.53 1.24
CA ALA A 43 18.41 -14.59 0.49
C ALA A 43 19.69 -15.26 -0.04
N ASP A 44 19.97 -15.04 -1.32
CA ASP A 44 21.14 -15.56 -2.04
C ASP A 44 22.13 -14.44 -2.44
N GLY A 45 21.84 -13.19 -2.05
CA GLY A 45 22.62 -12.00 -2.38
C GLY A 45 22.41 -11.45 -3.79
N ARG A 46 21.44 -11.98 -4.55
CA ARG A 46 21.15 -11.55 -5.94
C ARG A 46 19.74 -10.99 -6.10
N GLU A 47 18.81 -11.47 -5.28
CA GLU A 47 17.41 -11.06 -5.32
C GLU A 47 17.06 -10.06 -4.21
N PRO A 48 16.11 -9.15 -4.46
CA PRO A 48 15.61 -8.27 -3.41
C PRO A 48 15.07 -9.04 -2.21
N VAL A 49 15.36 -8.55 -1.02
CA VAL A 49 15.05 -9.18 0.26
C VAL A 49 13.89 -8.48 0.97
N VAL A 50 13.01 -9.28 1.58
CA VAL A 50 12.01 -8.77 2.53
C VAL A 50 12.68 -8.63 3.90
N ARG A 51 12.73 -7.41 4.42
CA ARG A 51 13.32 -7.09 5.73
C ARG A 51 12.37 -7.49 6.86
N LEU A 52 12.61 -8.64 7.48
CA LEU A 52 11.77 -9.17 8.55
C LEU A 52 11.98 -8.45 9.90
N ASP A 53 13.11 -7.77 10.06
CA ASP A 53 13.45 -6.98 11.24
C ASP A 53 12.68 -5.64 11.32
N THR A 54 12.07 -5.21 10.21
CA THR A 54 11.40 -3.92 10.09
C THR A 54 9.87 -4.03 9.98
N LEU A 55 9.29 -5.21 10.22
CA LEU A 55 7.84 -5.40 10.07
C LEU A 55 7.03 -4.38 10.90
N GLY A 56 6.04 -3.79 10.23
CA GLY A 56 5.03 -2.92 10.82
C GLY A 56 3.75 -3.69 11.08
N LEU A 57 3.11 -3.43 12.23
CA LEU A 57 1.84 -4.03 12.60
C LEU A 57 0.97 -2.96 13.27
N HIS A 58 -0.25 -2.78 12.76
CA HIS A 58 -1.28 -1.95 13.37
C HIS A 58 -2.42 -2.85 13.81
N ALA A 59 -2.46 -3.21 15.10
CA ALA A 59 -3.49 -4.12 15.60
C ALA A 59 -4.87 -3.45 15.59
N VAL A 60 -5.93 -4.25 15.44
CA VAL A 60 -7.33 -3.77 15.50
C VAL A 60 -7.65 -3.05 16.81
N SER A 61 -6.99 -3.42 17.91
CA SER A 61 -7.14 -2.78 19.23
C SER A 61 -6.46 -1.41 19.33
N SER A 62 -5.60 -1.03 18.37
CA SER A 62 -4.87 0.25 18.36
C SER A 62 -5.76 1.44 17.94
N GLY A 63 -7.04 1.22 17.70
CA GLY A 63 -8.01 2.26 17.33
C GLY A 63 -7.96 2.64 15.85
N SER A 64 -8.63 3.74 15.50
CA SER A 64 -8.88 4.18 14.12
C SER A 64 -8.06 5.42 13.68
N SER A 65 -7.08 5.83 14.50
CA SER A 65 -6.25 7.01 14.20
C SER A 65 -5.40 6.79 12.96
N GLN A 66 -5.56 7.65 11.95
CA GLN A 66 -4.75 7.59 10.73
C GLN A 66 -3.29 7.90 11.01
N GLN A 67 -3.00 8.79 11.97
CA GLN A 67 -1.63 9.05 12.40
C GLN A 67 -1.01 7.81 13.05
N ALA A 68 -1.73 7.15 13.96
CA ALA A 68 -1.22 5.94 14.61
C ALA A 68 -0.92 4.82 13.60
N LEU A 69 -1.75 4.71 12.57
CA LEU A 69 -1.53 3.73 11.50
C LEU A 69 -0.26 4.04 10.69
N VAL A 70 -0.04 5.28 10.27
CA VAL A 70 1.20 5.65 9.54
C VAL A 70 2.44 5.51 10.42
N GLU A 71 2.32 5.85 11.71
CA GLU A 71 3.38 5.60 12.69
C GLU A 71 3.72 4.11 12.77
N ALA A 72 2.71 3.24 12.89
CA ALA A 72 2.89 1.80 13.04
C ALA A 72 3.37 1.11 11.76
N LEU A 73 2.91 1.56 10.59
CA LEU A 73 3.14 0.88 9.31
C LEU A 73 4.22 1.53 8.43
N VAL A 74 4.62 2.76 8.71
CA VAL A 74 5.63 3.46 7.90
C VAL A 74 6.78 3.93 8.77
N MET A 75 6.53 4.84 9.71
CA MET A 75 7.61 5.50 10.45
C MET A 75 8.33 4.55 11.41
N GLY A 76 7.60 3.71 12.14
CA GLY A 76 8.16 2.71 13.04
C GLY A 76 9.07 1.70 12.30
N PRO A 77 8.58 1.05 11.23
CA PRO A 77 9.40 0.21 10.34
C PRO A 77 10.69 0.87 9.84
N LEU A 78 10.60 2.10 9.33
CA LEU A 78 11.77 2.82 8.83
C LEU A 78 12.72 3.25 9.95
N GLY A 79 12.18 3.65 11.11
CA GLY A 79 12.97 3.95 12.30
C GLY A 79 13.77 2.75 12.81
N LYS A 80 13.18 1.54 12.81
CA LYS A 80 13.91 0.29 13.12
C LYS A 80 15.07 0.04 12.15
N ALA A 81 14.89 0.42 10.88
CA ALA A 81 15.89 0.28 9.83
C ALA A 81 16.94 1.43 9.82
N GLY A 82 16.69 2.51 10.56
CA GLY A 82 17.49 3.73 10.52
C GLY A 82 17.34 4.55 9.23
N TYR A 83 16.24 4.39 8.50
CA TYR A 83 15.98 5.15 7.26
C TYR A 83 15.05 6.33 7.49
N ARG A 84 15.30 7.42 6.77
CA ARG A 84 14.35 8.53 6.62
C ARG A 84 13.31 8.23 5.55
N LEU A 85 12.18 8.94 5.59
CA LEU A 85 11.14 8.83 4.56
C LEU A 85 11.66 9.03 3.12
N THR A 86 12.61 9.95 2.94
CA THR A 86 13.18 10.28 1.62
C THR A 86 14.19 9.26 1.11
N GLU A 87 14.60 8.29 1.93
CA GLU A 87 15.53 7.21 1.54
C GLU A 87 14.82 5.96 1.02
N VAL A 88 13.48 5.97 1.03
CA VAL A 88 12.63 4.94 0.42
C VAL A 88 12.18 5.45 -0.94
N ASP A 89 12.47 4.71 -2.01
CA ASP A 89 12.17 5.17 -3.36
C ASP A 89 10.66 5.18 -3.63
N ARG A 90 9.94 4.16 -3.15
CA ARG A 90 8.50 4.00 -3.43
C ARG A 90 7.72 3.48 -2.23
N TYR A 91 6.52 4.01 -2.08
CA TYR A 91 5.54 3.56 -1.09
C TYR A 91 4.36 2.91 -1.81
N ALA A 92 4.26 1.59 -1.74
CA ALA A 92 3.10 0.85 -2.20
C ALA A 92 2.05 0.84 -1.08
N THR A 93 1.07 1.71 -1.19
CA THR A 93 -0.03 1.86 -0.22
C THR A 93 -1.29 1.16 -0.74
N GLU A 94 -2.49 1.59 -0.34
CA GLU A 94 -3.74 1.12 -0.95
C GLU A 94 -3.86 1.63 -2.40
N MET A 95 -3.28 0.89 -3.34
CA MET A 95 -3.12 1.26 -4.77
C MET A 95 -4.42 1.23 -5.59
N HIS A 96 -5.58 1.45 -5.00
CA HIS A 96 -6.86 1.41 -5.69
C HIS A 96 -6.96 2.46 -6.80
N ASN A 97 -7.44 2.08 -7.99
CA ASN A 97 -7.65 3.00 -9.09
C ASN A 97 -8.67 4.11 -8.70
N PRO A 98 -8.28 5.40 -8.72
CA PRO A 98 -9.18 6.53 -8.47
C PRO A 98 -10.42 6.54 -9.36
N GLU A 99 -10.30 6.09 -10.62
CA GLU A 99 -11.43 5.99 -11.54
C GLU A 99 -12.51 5.01 -11.06
N ILE A 100 -12.18 4.08 -10.15
CA ILE A 100 -13.12 3.17 -9.49
C ILE A 100 -13.61 3.76 -8.16
N THR A 101 -12.72 4.38 -7.38
CA THR A 101 -13.02 4.80 -6.01
C THR A 101 -13.71 6.15 -5.91
N GLU A 102 -13.37 7.13 -6.76
CA GLU A 102 -13.97 8.46 -6.78
C GLU A 102 -15.46 8.44 -7.16
N PRO A 103 -15.90 7.70 -8.21
CA PRO A 103 -17.31 7.58 -8.53
C PRO A 103 -18.15 7.08 -7.35
N ALA A 104 -17.56 6.20 -6.54
CA ALA A 104 -18.18 5.60 -5.36
C ALA A 104 -18.00 6.40 -4.07
N GLY A 105 -17.44 7.61 -4.13
CA GLY A 105 -17.29 8.53 -3.00
C GLY A 105 -16.15 8.18 -2.04
N SER A 106 -15.21 7.33 -2.45
CA SER A 106 -14.03 6.97 -1.64
C SER A 106 -12.81 7.86 -1.92
N GLY A 107 -12.85 8.70 -2.96
CA GLY A 107 -11.75 9.61 -3.32
C GLY A 107 -10.54 8.90 -3.94
N ASP A 108 -9.46 9.65 -4.19
CA ASP A 108 -8.14 9.11 -4.54
C ASP A 108 -7.44 8.61 -3.26
N VAL A 109 -7.55 7.30 -3.03
CA VAL A 109 -7.02 6.63 -1.84
C VAL A 109 -5.48 6.66 -1.79
N PRO A 110 -4.73 6.26 -2.84
CA PRO A 110 -3.28 6.38 -2.85
C PRO A 110 -2.80 7.80 -2.56
N GLN A 111 -3.37 8.81 -3.24
CA GLN A 111 -2.95 10.20 -3.06
C GLN A 111 -3.21 10.69 -1.63
N GLY A 112 -4.35 10.31 -1.03
CA GLY A 112 -4.65 10.57 0.38
C GLY A 112 -3.60 9.98 1.32
N ASN A 113 -3.19 8.74 1.08
CA ASN A 113 -2.15 8.07 1.88
C ASN A 113 -0.79 8.78 1.77
N TYR A 114 -0.36 9.19 0.57
CA TYR A 114 0.92 9.90 0.41
C TYR A 114 0.91 11.28 1.06
N ARG A 115 -0.20 12.03 0.96
CA ARG A 115 -0.36 13.31 1.65
C ARG A 115 -0.21 13.13 3.16
N LEU A 116 -0.80 12.08 3.73
CA LEU A 116 -0.70 11.81 5.16
C LEU A 116 0.72 11.44 5.58
N ILE A 117 1.39 10.54 4.84
CA ILE A 117 2.78 10.15 5.11
C ILE A 117 3.69 11.39 5.08
N ALA A 118 3.57 12.21 4.03
CA ALA A 118 4.35 13.42 3.88
C ALA A 118 4.07 14.44 4.98
N ALA A 119 2.80 14.71 5.28
CA ALA A 119 2.42 15.66 6.33
C ALA A 119 2.97 15.28 7.71
N LEU A 120 2.94 13.98 8.05
CA LEU A 120 3.54 13.50 9.30
C LEU A 120 5.08 13.57 9.26
N GLY A 121 5.70 13.29 8.11
CA GLY A 121 7.13 13.51 7.90
C GLY A 121 7.53 14.96 8.12
N ALA A 122 6.71 15.90 7.65
CA ALA A 122 6.93 17.34 7.82
C ALA A 122 6.80 17.75 9.29
N LEU A 123 5.81 17.18 9.98
CA LEU A 123 5.62 17.39 11.42
C LEU A 123 6.82 16.90 12.24
N LYS A 124 7.45 15.80 11.83
CA LYS A 124 8.67 15.25 12.46
C LYS A 124 9.97 15.90 12.02
N GLY A 125 9.94 16.81 11.04
CA GLY A 125 11.12 17.46 10.49
C GLY A 125 11.97 16.56 9.57
N GLU A 126 11.41 15.44 9.10
CA GLU A 126 12.07 14.58 8.10
C GLU A 126 11.96 15.12 6.68
N ILE A 127 10.88 15.87 6.41
CA ILE A 127 10.71 16.62 5.15
C ILE A 127 10.42 18.11 5.46
N PRO A 128 10.71 19.02 4.53
CA PRO A 128 10.31 20.42 4.65
C PRO A 128 8.78 20.57 4.76
N ARG A 129 8.30 21.60 5.46
CA ARG A 129 6.84 21.83 5.65
C ARG A 129 6.09 22.08 4.34
N ASP A 130 6.77 22.65 3.37
CA ASP A 130 6.32 22.88 1.99
C ASP A 130 6.65 21.73 1.04
N GLY A 131 7.42 20.72 1.48
CA GLY A 131 7.89 19.60 0.67
C GLY A 131 6.88 18.47 0.43
N VAL A 132 5.62 18.63 0.84
CA VAL A 132 4.59 17.59 0.70
C VAL A 132 4.35 17.24 -0.77
N ALA A 133 4.24 18.23 -1.65
CA ALA A 133 3.99 18.00 -3.07
C ALA A 133 5.17 17.28 -3.74
N ASP A 134 6.39 17.73 -3.44
CA ASP A 134 7.62 17.15 -3.97
C ASP A 134 7.81 15.71 -3.50
N PHE A 135 7.49 15.42 -2.23
CA PHE A 135 7.52 14.06 -1.71
C PHE A 135 6.57 13.13 -2.48
N ILE A 136 5.33 13.58 -2.72
CA ILE A 136 4.33 12.80 -3.46
C ILE A 136 4.80 12.57 -4.90
N ALA A 137 5.36 13.59 -5.56
CA ALA A 137 5.87 13.48 -6.92
C ALA A 137 7.07 12.52 -7.01
N ALA A 138 7.97 12.55 -6.03
CA ALA A 138 9.18 11.75 -6.02
C ALA A 138 8.95 10.30 -5.57
N HIS A 139 8.09 10.06 -4.58
CA HIS A 139 7.96 8.77 -3.88
C HIS A 139 6.58 8.12 -4.00
N GLY A 140 5.55 8.88 -4.39
CA GLY A 140 4.20 8.39 -4.61
C GLY A 140 4.00 7.73 -5.97
N MET A 141 2.83 7.13 -6.17
CA MET A 141 2.43 6.47 -7.41
C MET A 141 0.92 6.59 -7.63
N PRO A 142 0.41 6.70 -8.87
CA PRO A 142 -1.02 6.64 -9.12
C PRO A 142 -1.57 5.26 -8.74
N GLY A 143 -2.82 5.21 -8.27
CA GLY A 143 -3.54 3.96 -8.08
C GLY A 143 -3.97 3.35 -9.41
N TYR A 144 -3.90 2.04 -9.51
CA TYR A 144 -4.27 1.30 -10.73
C TYR A 144 -4.87 -0.08 -10.43
N ALA A 145 -4.92 -0.49 -9.17
CA ALA A 145 -5.44 -1.78 -8.76
C ALA A 145 -6.97 -1.75 -8.64
N PRO A 146 -7.68 -2.81 -9.03
CA PRO A 146 -9.09 -2.97 -8.69
C PRO A 146 -9.26 -3.14 -7.17
N THR A 147 -10.47 -2.92 -6.65
CA THR A 147 -10.79 -3.07 -5.22
C THR A 147 -11.13 -4.53 -4.87
N GLN A 148 -10.14 -5.40 -4.98
CA GLN A 148 -10.27 -6.84 -4.68
C GLN A 148 -9.99 -7.11 -3.20
N GLY A 149 -11.04 -7.31 -2.40
CA GLY A 149 -10.89 -7.34 -0.93
C GLY A 149 -10.06 -8.47 -0.32
N HIS A 150 -9.57 -9.44 -1.08
CA HIS A 150 -8.70 -10.53 -0.58
C HIS A 150 -7.24 -10.41 -1.04
N ILE A 151 -6.92 -9.42 -1.89
CA ILE A 151 -5.56 -9.12 -2.32
C ILE A 151 -5.26 -7.70 -1.88
N ALA A 152 -4.25 -7.52 -1.03
CA ALA A 152 -3.78 -6.18 -0.66
C ALA A 152 -3.31 -5.44 -1.92
N SER A 153 -3.95 -4.34 -2.29
CA SER A 153 -3.66 -3.62 -3.54
C SER A 153 -2.21 -3.14 -3.66
N ALA A 154 -1.52 -2.90 -2.53
CA ALA A 154 -0.08 -2.64 -2.49
C ALA A 154 0.75 -3.70 -3.24
N VAL A 155 0.36 -4.98 -3.15
CA VAL A 155 1.13 -6.10 -3.71
C VAL A 155 1.16 -6.09 -5.24
N CYS A 156 0.21 -5.40 -5.89
CA CYS A 156 0.20 -5.24 -7.35
C CYS A 156 1.49 -4.55 -7.84
N TYR A 157 2.14 -3.75 -6.98
CA TYR A 157 3.41 -3.09 -7.31
C TYR A 157 4.63 -4.03 -7.22
N LEU A 158 4.52 -5.19 -6.56
CA LEU A 158 5.67 -6.06 -6.27
C LEU A 158 6.46 -6.45 -7.52
N ALA A 159 5.79 -6.87 -8.59
CA ALA A 159 6.46 -7.24 -9.83
C ALA A 159 7.16 -6.05 -10.53
N HIS A 160 6.64 -4.84 -10.35
CA HIS A 160 7.30 -3.63 -10.85
C HIS A 160 8.51 -3.27 -9.99
N ALA A 161 8.38 -3.39 -8.67
CA ALA A 161 9.47 -3.17 -7.72
C ALA A 161 10.66 -4.10 -7.99
N LEU A 162 10.41 -5.41 -8.11
CA LEU A 162 11.44 -6.41 -8.39
C LEU A 162 12.18 -6.11 -9.70
N ARG A 163 11.46 -5.75 -10.76
CA ARG A 163 12.08 -5.35 -12.04
C ARG A 163 12.97 -4.11 -11.89
N ALA A 164 12.49 -3.09 -11.19
CA ALA A 164 13.25 -1.86 -10.97
C ALA A 164 14.52 -2.13 -10.14
N MET A 165 14.42 -2.90 -9.06
CA MET A 165 15.53 -3.27 -8.19
C MET A 165 16.57 -4.12 -8.92
N ARG A 166 16.15 -5.16 -9.65
CA ARG A 166 17.04 -5.99 -10.48
C ARG A 166 17.76 -5.19 -11.57
N SER A 167 17.15 -4.11 -12.05
CA SER A 167 17.77 -3.19 -13.01
C SER A 167 18.61 -2.06 -12.39
N GLY A 168 18.75 -2.04 -11.05
CA GLY A 168 19.50 -1.01 -10.32
C GLY A 168 18.83 0.37 -10.26
N LYS A 169 17.57 0.48 -10.70
CA LYS A 169 16.82 1.76 -10.73
C LYS A 169 16.14 2.11 -9.40
N MET A 170 16.10 1.16 -8.47
CA MET A 170 15.43 1.31 -7.19
C MET A 170 16.16 0.49 -6.14
N LYS A 171 16.24 0.98 -4.91
CA LYS A 171 16.87 0.30 -3.79
C LYS A 171 15.86 -0.17 -2.77
N ARG A 172 14.80 0.60 -2.50
CA ARG A 172 13.87 0.36 -1.39
C ARG A 172 12.43 0.68 -1.76
N ALA A 173 11.54 -0.26 -1.44
CA ALA A 173 10.10 -0.05 -1.53
C ALA A 173 9.42 -0.52 -0.26
N LEU A 174 8.62 0.36 0.35
CA LEU A 174 7.78 -0.01 1.50
C LEU A 174 6.40 -0.41 1.01
N PHE A 175 5.94 -1.59 1.42
CA PHE A 175 4.61 -2.09 1.14
C PHE A 175 3.79 -2.02 2.42
N MET A 176 2.67 -1.30 2.39
CA MET A 176 1.71 -1.28 3.50
C MET A 176 0.33 -1.70 3.02
N ALA A 177 -0.32 -2.53 3.82
CA ALA A 177 -1.68 -2.96 3.60
C ALA A 177 -2.52 -2.65 4.84
N LYS A 178 -3.73 -2.17 4.61
CA LYS A 178 -4.75 -1.98 5.63
C LYS A 178 -5.92 -2.91 5.33
N GLY A 179 -6.37 -3.62 6.34
CA GLY A 179 -7.55 -4.47 6.29
C GLY A 179 -8.59 -3.98 7.29
N SER A 180 -9.86 -4.16 6.96
CA SER A 180 -10.94 -4.02 7.95
C SER A 180 -11.52 -5.41 8.20
N LEU A 181 -11.61 -5.83 9.47
CA LEU A 181 -12.24 -7.09 9.83
C LEU A 181 -13.76 -7.06 9.61
N PHE A 182 -14.35 -5.87 9.69
CA PHE A 182 -15.78 -5.64 9.52
C PHE A 182 -16.03 -4.57 8.47
N LEU A 183 -17.27 -4.45 8.01
CA LEU A 183 -17.63 -3.38 7.08
C LEU A 183 -17.44 -2.03 7.76
N GLY A 184 -16.91 -1.02 7.04
CA GLY A 184 -16.70 0.33 7.59
C GLY A 184 -17.97 1.05 8.08
N ARG A 185 -19.16 0.50 7.78
CA ARG A 185 -20.45 0.96 8.33
C ARG A 185 -20.75 0.41 9.73
N MET A 186 -20.04 -0.62 10.17
CA MET A 186 -20.21 -1.26 11.48
C MET A 186 -19.15 -0.77 12.48
N THR A 187 -17.92 -0.58 12.03
CA THR A 187 -16.81 -0.08 12.86
C THR A 187 -15.77 0.62 12.01
N ALA A 188 -15.04 1.55 12.62
CA ALA A 188 -13.90 2.24 12.02
C ALA A 188 -12.54 1.60 12.35
N LEU A 189 -12.54 0.45 13.05
CA LEU A 189 -11.31 -0.26 13.41
C LEU A 189 -10.70 -0.95 12.19
N SER A 190 -9.37 -0.98 12.13
CA SER A 190 -8.61 -1.62 11.05
C SER A 190 -7.42 -2.37 11.59
N ASP A 191 -7.04 -3.43 10.89
CA ASP A 191 -5.74 -4.10 11.02
C ASP A 191 -4.81 -3.59 9.92
N GLY A 192 -3.51 -3.77 10.08
CA GLY A 192 -2.57 -3.44 9.02
C GLY A 192 -1.21 -4.06 9.22
N VAL A 193 -0.53 -4.30 8.11
CA VAL A 193 0.82 -4.85 8.09
C VAL A 193 1.65 -4.11 7.04
N SER A 194 2.93 -3.95 7.32
CA SER A 194 3.87 -3.47 6.33
C SER A 194 5.20 -4.22 6.38
N PHE A 195 5.90 -4.19 5.25
CA PHE A 195 7.26 -4.70 5.13
C PHE A 195 8.07 -3.82 4.18
N LEU A 196 9.37 -3.81 4.39
CA LEU A 196 10.33 -3.17 3.50
C LEU A 196 10.95 -4.23 2.56
N LEU A 197 10.93 -3.93 1.28
CA LEU A 197 11.67 -4.67 0.26
C LEU A 197 12.95 -3.89 -0.09
N GLU A 198 14.08 -4.57 -0.11
CA GLU A 198 15.40 -3.95 -0.32
C GLU A 198 16.21 -4.74 -1.37
N ALA A 199 16.91 -4.04 -2.27
CA ALA A 199 17.76 -4.62 -3.30
C ALA A 199 19.11 -5.12 -2.76
#